data_AF-A0A840LE57-F1
#
_entry.id   AF-A0A840LE57-F1
#
_cell.length_a   1.000
_cell.length_b   1.000
_cell.length_c   1.000
_cell.angle_alpha   90.00
_cell.angle_beta   90.00
_cell.angle_gamma   90.00
#
_symmetry.space_group_name_H-M   'P 1'
#
loop_
_entity.id
_entity.type
_entity.pdbx_description
1 polymer ?
#
loop_
_entity_poly.entity_id
_entity_poly.type
_entity_poly.pdbx_seq_one_letter_code
_entity_poly.pdbx_strand_id
1 'polypeptide(L)'
;MSLLRYTVLKLFESPRGHLAEISRMVRPDRGTWVDEWVWIEERHVMTLQSLPERGGLDFEEGELHLAGYAGELRWSNGRIDTLSRVHVGKLPQPSRSFLELHLS
;
A
#
# COMPACT_ATOMS: atom_id res chain seq x y z
N MET A 1 -2.12 -2.04 25.69
CA MET A 1 -2.23 -2.74 24.39
C MET A 1 -2.69 -1.71 23.38
N SER A 2 -1.79 -1.21 22.51
CA SER A 2 -2.25 -0.38 21.39
C SER A 2 -3.08 -1.27 20.48
N LEU A 3 -4.34 -0.90 20.24
CA LEU A 3 -5.13 -1.53 19.20
C LEU A 3 -4.38 -1.33 17.89
N LEU A 4 -4.04 -2.43 17.20
CA LEU A 4 -3.51 -2.37 15.84
C LEU A 4 -4.52 -1.58 15.00
N ARG A 5 -4.14 -0.37 14.60
CA ARG A 5 -5.01 0.54 13.83
C ARG A 5 -5.09 0.14 12.36
N TYR A 6 -4.35 -0.89 11.94
CA TYR A 6 -4.39 -1.39 10.59
C TYR A 6 -4.02 -2.88 10.50
N THR A 7 -4.35 -3.50 9.36
CA THR A 7 -3.93 -4.85 8.95
C THR A 7 -3.40 -4.81 7.52
N VAL A 8 -2.32 -5.52 7.21
CA VAL A 8 -1.84 -5.69 5.83
C VAL A 8 -2.61 -6.82 5.16
N LEU A 9 -3.34 -6.52 4.09
CA LEU A 9 -4.18 -7.46 3.33
C LEU A 9 -3.41 -8.12 2.19
N LYS A 10 -2.67 -7.31 1.42
CA LYS A 10 -1.82 -7.78 0.32
C LYS A 10 -0.46 -7.10 0.42
N LEU A 11 0.57 -7.81 0.00
CA LEU A 11 1.94 -7.31 -0.06
C LEU A 11 2.58 -7.74 -1.38
N PHE A 12 3.24 -6.79 -2.02
CA PHE A 12 4.03 -7.00 -3.21
C PHE A 12 5.42 -6.39 -3.00
N GLU A 13 6.44 -7.06 -3.52
CA GLU A 13 7.82 -6.56 -3.55
C GLU A 13 8.16 -6.02 -4.94
N SER A 14 8.98 -4.99 -4.96
CA SER A 14 9.66 -4.41 -6.12
C SER A 14 11.13 -4.18 -5.73
N PRO A 15 12.08 -4.13 -6.68
CA PRO A 15 13.46 -3.71 -6.40
C PRO A 15 13.59 -2.37 -5.65
N ARG A 16 12.58 -1.49 -5.73
CA ARG A 16 12.60 -0.16 -5.10
C ARG A 16 11.86 -0.07 -3.77
N GLY A 17 11.11 -1.10 -3.39
CA GLY A 17 10.24 -1.01 -2.22
C GLY A 17 9.13 -2.05 -2.22
N HIS A 18 8.08 -1.76 -1.47
CA HIS A 18 6.93 -2.63 -1.33
C HIS A 18 5.64 -1.87 -1.62
N LEU A 19 4.71 -2.54 -2.30
CA LEU A 19 3.33 -2.09 -2.38
C LEU A 19 2.51 -2.93 -1.40
N ALA A 20 1.75 -2.27 -0.53
CA ALA A 20 0.84 -2.96 0.36
C ALA A 20 -0.59 -2.44 0.19
N GLU A 21 -1.55 -3.35 0.23
CA GLU A 21 -2.95 -3.00 0.51
C GLU A 21 -3.13 -3.19 2.01
N ILE A 22 -3.62 -2.17 2.69
CA ILE A 22 -3.89 -2.21 4.13
C ILE A 22 -5.36 -1.90 4.37
N SER A 23 -5.91 -2.45 5.45
CA SER A 23 -7.18 -1.99 6.02
C SER A 23 -6.87 -1.20 7.28
N ARG A 24 -7.31 0.06 7.35
CA ARG A 24 -7.05 0.97 8.48
C ARG A 24 -8.32 1.44 9.15
N MET A 25 -8.31 1.50 10.47
CA MET A 25 -9.39 2.09 11.27
C MET A 25 -9.25 3.62 11.30
N VAL A 26 -10.15 4.31 10.61
CA VAL A 26 -10.12 5.79 10.47
C VAL A 26 -11.02 6.48 11.51
N ARG A 27 -12.08 5.81 11.98
CA ARG A 27 -12.98 6.30 13.02
C ARG A 27 -13.17 5.24 14.10
N PRO A 28 -12.35 5.27 15.16
CA PRO A 28 -12.38 4.24 16.22
C PRO A 28 -13.72 4.17 16.96
N ASP A 29 -14.40 5.30 17.11
CA ASP A 29 -15.72 5.43 17.74
C ASP A 29 -16.83 4.74 16.93
N ARG A 30 -16.68 4.65 15.61
CA ARG A 30 -17.65 4.06 14.69
C ARG A 30 -17.23 2.70 14.12
N GLY A 31 -16.02 2.23 14.46
CA GLY A 31 -15.44 1.02 13.89
C GLY A 31 -15.30 1.10 12.36
N THR A 32 -15.11 2.29 11.78
CA THR A 32 -15.00 2.45 10.33
C THR A 32 -13.61 2.06 9.85
N TRP A 33 -13.56 1.05 8.98
CA TRP A 33 -12.37 0.59 8.29
C TRP A 33 -12.37 1.07 6.84
N VAL A 34 -11.19 1.43 6.34
CA VAL A 34 -10.97 1.84 4.95
C VAL A 34 -9.79 1.04 4.43
N ASP A 35 -9.97 0.46 3.24
CA ASP A 35 -8.89 -0.19 2.53
C ASP A 35 -8.16 0.86 1.69
N GLU A 36 -6.84 0.90 1.82
CA GLU A 36 -5.98 1.86 1.12
C GLU A 36 -4.72 1.16 0.60
N TRP A 37 -4.19 1.67 -0.51
CA TRP A 37 -2.93 1.21 -1.08
C TRP A 37 -1.80 2.13 -0.64
N VAL A 38 -0.69 1.56 -0.19
CA VAL A 38 0.49 2.29 0.26
C VAL A 38 1.74 1.80 -0.45
N TRP A 39 2.54 2.74 -0.96
CA TRP A 39 3.88 2.50 -1.47
C TRP A 39 4.90 2.78 -0.36
N ILE A 40 5.79 1.82 -0.12
CA ILE A 40 6.77 1.84 0.97
C ILE A 40 8.17 1.73 0.38
N GLU A 41 8.91 2.83 0.38
CA GLU A 41 10.33 2.86 0.06
C GLU A 41 11.19 2.81 1.33
N GLU A 42 12.53 2.78 1.17
CA GLU A 42 13.46 2.68 2.30
C GLU A 42 13.31 3.78 3.37
N ARG A 43 12.77 4.94 2.99
CA ARG A 43 12.74 6.14 3.86
C ARG A 43 11.41 6.88 3.89
N HIS A 44 10.43 6.46 3.11
CA HIS A 44 9.14 7.11 3.07
C HIS A 44 8.02 6.12 2.73
N VAL A 45 6.83 6.47 3.19
CA VAL A 45 5.58 5.77 2.85
C VAL A 45 4.65 6.80 2.23
N MET A 46 3.88 6.36 1.25
CA MET A 46 2.93 7.19 0.54
C MET A 46 1.63 6.40 0.36
N THR A 47 0.51 6.99 0.77
CA THR A 47 -0.82 6.46 0.45
C THR A 47 -1.19 6.88 -0.96
N LEU A 48 -1.50 5.90 -1.82
CA LEU A 48 -1.93 6.15 -3.20
C LEU A 48 -3.39 6.67 -3.19
N GLN A 49 -3.62 7.84 -3.76
CA GLN A 49 -4.92 8.50 -3.73
C GLN A 49 -5.83 7.95 -4.84
N SER A 50 -6.82 7.14 -4.49
CA SER A 50 -7.73 6.51 -5.46
C SER A 50 -8.52 7.56 -6.24
N LEU A 51 -8.56 7.41 -7.57
CA LEU A 51 -9.37 8.25 -8.46
C LEU A 51 -10.77 7.62 -8.63
N PRO A 52 -11.82 8.20 -8.02
CA PRO A 52 -13.14 7.56 -7.96
C PRO A 52 -13.78 7.31 -9.33
N GLU A 53 -13.40 8.12 -10.33
CA GLU A 53 -14.04 8.13 -11.65
C GLU A 53 -13.43 7.14 -12.64
N ARG A 54 -12.25 6.58 -12.37
CA ARG A 54 -11.50 5.75 -13.35
C ARG A 54 -11.48 4.25 -13.04
N GLY A 55 -11.69 3.87 -11.79
CA GLY A 55 -11.74 2.47 -11.35
C GLY A 55 -10.92 2.23 -10.09
N GLY A 56 -11.02 1.03 -9.50
CA GLY A 56 -10.52 0.75 -8.15
C GLY A 56 -8.99 0.70 -7.99
N LEU A 57 -8.20 0.82 -9.07
CA LEU A 57 -6.73 0.73 -9.04
C LEU A 57 -6.04 1.88 -9.80
N ASP A 58 -6.78 2.94 -10.12
CA ASP A 58 -6.22 4.17 -10.66
C ASP A 58 -6.02 5.17 -9.52
N PHE A 59 -4.85 5.79 -9.49
CA PHE A 59 -4.44 6.72 -8.45
C PHE A 59 -3.94 8.04 -9.04
N GLU A 60 -3.92 9.09 -8.24
CA GLU A 60 -3.31 10.37 -8.64
C GLU A 60 -1.82 10.19 -9.02
N GLU A 61 -1.13 9.27 -8.34
CA GLU A 61 0.29 8.98 -8.55
C GLU A 61 0.57 8.06 -9.75
N GLY A 62 -0.44 7.34 -10.25
CA GLY A 62 -0.27 6.35 -11.31
C GLY A 62 -1.35 5.26 -11.33
N GLU A 63 -1.11 4.21 -12.11
CA GLU A 63 -2.06 3.13 -12.32
C GLU A 63 -1.47 1.80 -11.84
N LEU A 64 -2.26 1.02 -11.09
CA LEU A 64 -1.87 -0.31 -10.63
C LEU A 64 -2.51 -1.38 -11.50
N HIS A 65 -1.67 -2.16 -12.17
CA HIS A 65 -2.06 -3.26 -13.04
C HIS A 65 -1.71 -4.57 -12.34
N LEU A 66 -2.71 -5.36 -11.91
CA LEU A 66 -2.49 -6.64 -11.22
C LEU A 66 -2.93 -7.83 -12.08
N ALA A 67 -2.06 -8.84 -12.17
CA ALA A 67 -2.31 -10.12 -12.83
C ALA A 67 -1.93 -11.28 -11.90
N GLY A 68 -2.88 -11.67 -11.04
CA GLY A 68 -2.69 -12.79 -10.09
C GLY A 68 -1.62 -12.51 -9.03
N TYR A 69 -0.46 -13.14 -9.18
CA TYR A 69 0.70 -12.99 -8.28
C TYR A 69 1.75 -11.99 -8.78
N ALA A 70 1.51 -11.35 -9.92
CA ALA A 70 2.39 -10.34 -10.48
C ALA A 70 1.60 -9.05 -10.77
N GLY A 71 2.32 -7.96 -11.01
CA GLY A 71 1.72 -6.70 -11.42
C GLY A 71 2.75 -5.64 -11.75
N GLU A 72 2.26 -4.45 -12.04
CA GLU A 72 3.06 -3.26 -12.29
C GLU A 72 2.37 -2.05 -11.67
N LEU A 73 3.14 -1.18 -11.03
CA LEU A 73 2.72 0.18 -10.70
C LEU A 73 3.33 1.12 -11.73
N ARG A 74 2.47 1.71 -12.57
CA ARG A 74 2.85 2.64 -13.65
C ARG A 74 2.63 4.06 -13.16
N TRP A 75 3.71 4.73 -12.82
CA TRP A 75 3.68 6.07 -12.25
C TRP A 75 3.37 7.12 -13.32
N SER A 76 2.71 8.20 -12.93
CA SER A 76 2.39 9.33 -13.81
C SER A 76 3.62 10.01 -14.41
N ASN A 77 4.78 9.90 -13.77
CA ASN A 77 6.08 10.37 -14.26
C ASN A 77 6.76 9.43 -15.27
N GLY A 78 6.10 8.34 -15.67
CA GLY A 78 6.62 7.35 -16.63
C GLY A 78 7.48 6.24 -16.03
N ARG A 79 7.75 6.26 -14.72
CA ARG A 79 8.39 5.13 -14.03
C ARG A 79 7.46 3.92 -14.02
N ILE A 80 8.03 2.72 -14.10
CA ILE A 80 7.30 1.46 -13.92
C ILE A 80 8.01 0.64 -12.85
N ASP A 81 7.27 0.23 -11.83
CA ASP A 81 7.73 -0.71 -10.79
C ASP A 81 7.04 -2.06 -11.00
N THR A 82 7.80 -3.09 -11.36
CA THR A 82 7.30 -4.46 -11.44
C THR A 82 7.10 -5.02 -10.04
N LEU A 83 5.98 -5.70 -9.84
CA LEU A 83 5.51 -6.18 -8.55
C LEU A 83 5.40 -7.70 -8.54
N SER A 84 5.91 -8.32 -7.48
CA SER A 84 5.72 -9.75 -7.20
C SER A 84 5.03 -9.92 -5.87
N ARG A 85 3.92 -10.67 -5.84
CA ARG A 85 3.14 -10.87 -4.61
C ARG A 85 3.91 -11.76 -3.64
N VAL A 86 4.01 -11.30 -2.40
CA VAL A 86 4.71 -12.02 -1.33
C VAL A 86 3.82 -12.17 -0.10
N HIS A 87 4.21 -13.07 0.80
CA HIS A 87 3.52 -13.24 2.08
C HIS A 87 3.66 -11.97 2.92
N VAL A 88 2.58 -11.51 3.57
CA VAL A 88 2.58 -10.26 4.38
C VAL A 88 3.63 -10.28 5.50
N GLY A 89 3.93 -11.46 6.03
CA GLY A 89 5.01 -11.68 7.00
C GLY A 89 6.41 -11.31 6.51
N LYS A 90 6.62 -11.17 5.20
CA LYS A 90 7.91 -10.78 4.59
C LYS A 90 8.14 -9.27 4.58
N LEU A 91 7.17 -8.43 4.95
CA LEU A 91 7.40 -6.98 5.06
C LEU A 91 8.52 -6.70 6.07
N PRO A 92 9.66 -6.13 5.66
CA PRO A 92 10.80 -5.91 6.55
C PRO A 92 10.47 -5.00 7.72
N GLN A 93 11.14 -5.20 8.87
CA GLN A 93 10.89 -4.40 10.08
C GLN A 93 11.05 -2.88 9.85
N PRO A 94 12.07 -2.38 9.12
CA PRO A 94 12.16 -0.95 8.83
C PRO A 94 10.93 -0.43 8.07
N SER A 95 10.48 -1.14 7.04
CA SER A 95 9.28 -0.81 6.27
C SER A 95 8.01 -0.82 7.14
N ARG A 96 7.90 -1.75 8.08
CA ARG A 96 6.80 -1.75 9.07
C ARG A 96 6.83 -0.52 9.96
N SER A 97 8.00 -0.15 10.46
CA SER A 97 8.15 1.03 11.32
C SER A 97 7.81 2.33 10.58
N PHE A 98 8.21 2.48 9.32
CA PHE A 98 7.80 3.64 8.52
C PHE A 98 6.30 3.65 8.23
N LEU A 99 5.70 2.49 7.98
CA LEU A 99 4.26 2.38 7.81
C LEU A 99 3.53 2.78 9.11
N GLU A 100 3.95 2.28 10.26
CA GLU A 100 3.36 2.66 11.54
C GLU A 100 3.47 4.16 11.83
N LEU A 101 4.60 4.79 11.52
CA LEU A 101 4.79 6.24 11.65
C LEU A 101 3.87 7.03 10.72
N HIS A 102 3.68 6.57 9.48
CA HIS A 102 2.80 7.21 8.50
C HIS A 102 1.32 7.14 8.88
N LEU A 103 0.90 6.07 9.55
CA LEU A 103 -0.51 5.84 9.91
C LEU A 103 -0.90 6.34 11.30
N SER A 104 0.07 6.82 12.10
CA SER A 104 -0.13 7.28 13.48
C SER A 104 -0.89 8.60 13.57
#